data_AF-A0A9D5V6P3-F1
#
_entry.id   AF-A0A9D5V6P3-F1
#
_cell.length_a   1.000
_cell.length_b   1.000
_cell.length_c   1.000
_cell.angle_alpha   90.00
_cell.angle_beta   90.00
_cell.angle_gamma   90.00
#
_symmetry.space_group_name_H-M   'P 1'
#
loop_
_entity.id
_entity.type
_entity.pdbx_description
1 polymer ?
#
loop_
_entity_poly.entity_id
_entity_poly.type
_entity_poly.pdbx_seq_one_letter_code
_entity_poly.pdbx_strand_id
1 'polypeptide(L)'
;MLLKTQLPELMGALERDLGKGDFVSAQAVSHVLKGSMANAIFPTLQEPTRSLHEAIRDGDGEEALEILGRIRRVFTPIRLVLEEF
;
A
#
# COMPACT_ATOMS: atom_id res chain seq x y z
N MET A 1 -15.44 -9.02 2.12
CA MET A 1 -14.17 -8.86 2.85
C MET A 1 -13.10 -8.25 1.93
N LEU A 2 -13.26 -6.98 1.55
CA LEU A 2 -12.35 -6.29 0.61
C LEU A 2 -10.90 -6.23 1.11
N LEU A 3 -10.72 -6.08 2.43
CA LEU A 3 -9.41 -5.94 3.07
C LEU A 3 -8.55 -7.22 3.02
N LYS A 4 -9.15 -8.42 2.96
CA LYS A 4 -8.39 -9.67 3.05
C LYS A 4 -7.64 -10.01 1.77
N THR A 5 -8.25 -9.78 0.61
CA THR A 5 -7.71 -10.20 -0.68
C THR A 5 -7.15 -9.04 -1.48
N GLN A 6 -7.85 -7.89 -1.50
CA GLN A 6 -7.49 -6.77 -2.37
C GLN A 6 -6.22 -6.06 -1.90
N LEU A 7 -6.00 -5.93 -0.60
CA LEU A 7 -4.82 -5.25 -0.06
C LEU A 7 -3.50 -5.97 -0.39
N PRO A 8 -3.37 -7.28 -0.15
CA PRO A 8 -2.20 -8.03 -0.60
C PRO A 8 -1.95 -7.93 -2.11
N GLU A 9 -3.00 -7.98 -2.93
CA GLU A 9 -2.90 -7.85 -4.39
C GLU A 9 -2.38 -6.47 -4.81
N LEU A 10 -2.92 -5.40 -4.22
CA LEU A 10 -2.46 -4.03 -4.47
C LEU A 10 -1.00 -3.83 -4.04
N MET A 11 -0.61 -4.36 -2.86
CA MET A 11 0.78 -4.29 -2.39
C MET A 11 1.74 -5.10 -3.26
N GLY A 12 1.30 -6.24 -3.80
CA GLY A 12 2.09 -7.04 -4.74
C GLY A 12 2.22 -6.37 -6.10
N ALA A 13 1.16 -5.68 -6.57
CA ALA A 13 1.23 -4.88 -7.80
C ALA A 13 2.21 -3.72 -7.65
N LEU A 14 2.14 -2.96 -6.56
CA LEU A 14 3.07 -1.86 -6.29
C LEU A 14 4.53 -2.29 -6.26
N GLU A 15 4.85 -3.42 -5.62
CA GLU A 15 6.22 -3.93 -5.59
C GLU A 15 6.73 -4.31 -6.98
N ARG A 16 5.88 -4.92 -7.82
CA ARG A 16 6.24 -5.26 -9.21
C ARG A 16 6.46 -4.01 -10.05
N ASP A 17 5.58 -3.02 -9.94
CA ASP A 17 5.64 -1.81 -10.75
C ASP A 17 6.85 -0.95 -10.35
N LEU A 18 7.08 -0.77 -9.04
CA LEU A 18 8.27 -0.12 -8.51
C LEU A 18 9.56 -0.84 -8.91
N GLY A 19 9.59 -2.17 -8.83
CA GLY A 19 10.74 -2.98 -9.25
C GLY A 19 11.08 -2.87 -10.74
N LYS A 20 10.13 -2.43 -11.57
CA LYS A 20 10.32 -2.15 -13.01
C LYS A 20 10.55 -0.67 -13.33
N GLY A 21 10.43 0.22 -12.34
CA GLY A 21 10.43 1.67 -12.56
C GLY A 21 9.17 2.18 -13.27
N ASP A 22 8.07 1.43 -13.27
CA ASP A 22 6.79 1.84 -13.86
C ASP A 22 6.00 2.70 -12.87
N PHE A 23 6.45 3.95 -12.71
CA PHE A 23 5.84 4.89 -11.77
C PHE A 23 4.42 5.31 -12.16
N VAL A 24 4.06 5.24 -13.45
CA VAL A 24 2.71 5.58 -13.92
C VAL A 24 1.71 4.54 -13.43
N SER A 25 2.01 3.25 -13.63
CA SER A 25 1.18 2.17 -13.09
C SER A 25 1.16 2.21 -11.56
N ALA A 26 2.33 2.36 -10.93
CA ALA A 26 2.43 2.44 -9.47
C ALA A 26 1.61 3.60 -8.88
N GLN A 27 1.52 4.74 -9.58
CA GLN A 27 0.73 5.88 -9.14
C GLN A 27 -0.76 5.56 -9.13
N ALA A 28 -1.27 4.87 -10.17
CA ALA A 28 -2.67 4.46 -10.24
C ALA A 28 -3.01 3.47 -9.10
N VAL A 29 -2.16 2.48 -8.88
CA VAL A 29 -2.36 1.47 -7.82
C VAL A 29 -2.27 2.10 -6.43
N SER A 30 -1.30 2.99 -6.18
CA SER A 30 -1.16 3.67 -4.89
C SER A 30 -2.30 4.64 -4.60
N HIS A 31 -2.88 5.27 -5.63
CA HIS A 31 -4.06 6.10 -5.48
C HIS A 31 -5.26 5.30 -4.95
N VAL A 32 -5.50 4.11 -5.50
CA VAL A 32 -6.55 3.19 -5.04
C VAL A 32 -6.26 2.78 -3.59
N LEU A 33 -5.03 2.34 -3.30
CA LEU A 33 -4.63 1.91 -1.95
C LEU A 33 -4.86 3.02 -0.90
N LYS A 34 -4.41 4.23 -1.19
CA LYS A 34 -4.63 5.41 -0.34
C LYS A 34 -6.13 5.67 -0.12
N GLY A 35 -6.92 5.63 -1.19
CA GLY A 35 -8.38 5.82 -1.11
C GLY A 35 -9.06 4.74 -0.27
N SER A 36 -8.61 3.48 -0.37
CA SER A 36 -9.10 2.39 0.47
C SER A 36 -8.76 2.62 1.95
N MET A 37 -7.54 3.09 2.28
CA MET A 37 -7.14 3.33 3.67
C MET A 37 -7.79 4.56 4.29
N ALA A 38 -8.07 5.60 3.49
CA ALA A 38 -8.84 6.75 3.95
C ALA A 38 -10.25 6.34 4.46
N ASN A 39 -10.84 5.29 3.87
CA ASN A 39 -12.17 4.80 4.22
C ASN A 39 -12.15 3.58 5.16
N ALA A 40 -10.98 3.06 5.54
CA ALA A 40 -10.84 1.87 6.38
C ALA A 40 -10.82 2.21 7.87
N ILE A 41 -11.17 1.21 8.70
CA ILE A 41 -11.20 1.28 10.17
C ILE A 41 -9.80 1.28 10.81
N PHE A 42 -8.74 1.41 10.01
CA PHE A 42 -7.34 1.33 10.46
C PHE A 42 -6.62 2.67 10.25
N PRO A 43 -6.80 3.65 11.18
CA PRO A 43 -6.13 4.96 11.10
C PRO A 43 -4.61 4.87 10.96
N THR A 44 -4.01 3.81 11.51
CA THR A 44 -2.57 3.55 11.46
C THR A 44 -2.01 3.34 10.05
N LEU A 45 -2.86 3.08 9.05
CA LEU A 45 -2.46 2.89 7.66
C LEU A 45 -2.69 4.12 6.78
N GLN A 46 -3.40 5.15 7.27
CA GLN A 46 -3.73 6.33 6.47
C GLN A 46 -2.50 7.16 6.10
N GLU A 47 -1.70 7.54 7.11
CA GLU A 47 -0.52 8.36 6.89
C GLU A 47 0.55 7.63 6.06
N PRO A 48 0.90 6.36 6.35
CA PRO A 48 1.86 5.62 5.52
C PRO A 48 1.43 5.44 4.06
N THR A 49 0.14 5.17 3.79
CA THR A 49 -0.32 5.02 2.40
C THR A 49 -0.42 6.34 1.63
N ARG A 50 -0.61 7.46 2.33
CA ARG A 50 -0.45 8.80 1.74
C ARG A 50 1.00 9.06 1.38
N SER A 51 1.94 8.87 2.32
CA SER A 51 3.37 9.11 2.09
C SER A 51 3.92 8.23 0.96
N LEU A 52 3.46 6.97 0.87
CA LEU A 52 3.78 6.09 -0.25
C LEU A 52 3.36 6.69 -1.61
N HIS A 53 2.15 7.24 -1.68
CA HIS A 53 1.65 7.84 -2.92
C HIS A 53 2.42 9.10 -3.31
N GLU A 54 2.87 9.88 -2.32
CA GLU A 54 3.72 11.06 -2.53
C GLU A 54 5.10 10.65 -3.08
N ALA A 55 5.78 9.68 -2.46
CA ALA A 55 7.07 9.16 -2.95
C ALA A 55 6.97 8.62 -4.39
N ILE A 56 5.91 7.87 -4.71
CA ILE A 56 5.65 7.37 -6.08
C ILE A 56 5.43 8.52 -7.07
N ARG A 57 4.65 9.53 -6.69
CA ARG A 57 4.39 10.70 -7.53
C ARG A 57 5.67 11.48 -7.81
N ASP A 58 6.53 11.57 -6.81
CA ASP A 58 7.78 12.33 -6.87
C ASP A 58 8.91 11.52 -7.56
N GLY A 59 8.66 10.26 -7.90
CA GLY A 59 9.58 9.37 -8.61
C GLY A 59 10.64 8.73 -7.72
N ASP A 60 10.51 8.85 -6.40
CA ASP A 60 11.44 8.25 -5.43
C ASP A 60 11.06 6.79 -5.16
N GLY A 61 11.55 5.90 -6.03
CA GLY A 61 11.27 4.47 -5.93
C GLY A 61 11.88 3.80 -4.70
N GLU A 62 13.01 4.29 -4.19
CA GLU A 62 13.66 3.73 -3.01
C GLU A 62 12.86 4.05 -1.75
N GLU A 63 12.48 5.33 -1.58
CA GLU A 63 11.59 5.76 -0.50
C GLU A 63 10.23 5.04 -0.59
N ALA A 64 9.66 4.93 -1.79
CA ALA A 64 8.40 4.23 -2.00
C ALA A 64 8.47 2.75 -1.54
N LEU A 65 9.55 2.04 -1.88
CA LEU A 65 9.75 0.66 -1.43
C LEU A 65 9.92 0.57 0.09
N GLU A 66 10.63 1.51 0.70
CA GLU A 66 10.79 1.55 2.15
C GLU A 66 9.45 1.73 2.86
N ILE A 67 8.64 2.69 2.42
CA ILE A 67 7.31 2.96 2.96
C ILE A 67 6.38 1.76 2.73
N LEU A 68 6.42 1.14 1.55
CA LEU A 68 5.66 -0.08 1.26
C LEU A 68 6.01 -1.22 2.23
N GLY A 69 7.30 -1.37 2.56
CA GLY A 69 7.76 -2.31 3.59
C GLY A 69 7.19 -2.00 4.98
N ARG A 70 7.11 -0.72 5.36
CA ARG A 70 6.48 -0.29 6.63
C ARG A 70 4.98 -0.62 6.65
N ILE A 71 4.26 -0.34 5.56
CA ILE A 71 2.83 -0.67 5.42
C ILE A 71 2.60 -2.18 5.60
N ARG A 72 3.42 -3.03 4.98
CA ARG A 72 3.33 -4.49 5.15
C ARG A 72 3.47 -4.93 6.61
N ARG A 73 4.45 -4.36 7.33
CA ARG A 73 4.67 -4.68 8.75
C ARG A 73 3.47 -4.32 9.62
N VAL A 74 2.82 -3.18 9.36
CA VAL A 74 1.61 -2.76 10.09
C VAL A 74 0.40 -3.60 9.70
N PHE A 75 0.23 -3.92 8.42
CA PHE A 75 -0.92 -4.66 7.92
C PHE A 75 -0.90 -6.16 8.27
N THR A 76 0.28 -6.78 8.35
CA THR A 76 0.42 -8.22 8.63
C THR A 76 -0.34 -8.69 9.88
N PRO A 77 -0.15 -8.08 11.07
CA PRO A 77 -0.90 -8.49 12.26
C PRO A 77 -2.40 -8.23 12.13
N ILE A 78 -2.81 -7.13 11.48
CA ILE A 78 -4.22 -6.82 11.22
C ILE A 78 -4.86 -7.90 10.36
N ARG A 79 -4.17 -8.35 9.30
CA ARG A 79 -4.63 -9.42 8.42
C ARG A 79 -4.82 -10.73 9.18
N LEU A 80 -3.88 -11.11 10.04
CA LEU A 80 -3.97 -12.35 10.82
C LEU A 80 -5.22 -12.34 11.73
N VAL A 81 -5.47 -11.22 12.41
CA VAL A 81 -6.69 -11.07 13.23
C VAL A 81 -7.94 -11.17 12.36
N LEU A 82 -7.98 -10.52 11.20
CA LEU A 82 -9.11 -10.61 10.28
C LEU A 82 -9.31 -12.02 9.69
N GLU A 83 -8.30 -12.88 9.68
CA GLU A 83 -8.39 -14.25 9.15
C GLU A 83 -8.97 -15.27 10.14
N GLU A 84 -8.95 -14.95 11.44
CA GLU A 84 -9.48 -15.78 12.51
C GLU A 84 -10.98 -15.56 12.76
N PHE A 85 -11.61 -14.57 12.11
CA PHE A 85 -13.04 -14.27 12.14
C PHE A 85 -13.71 -14.48 10.77
#